data_AF-A0A6N7AXZ1-F1
#
_entry.id   AF-A0A6N7AXZ1-F1
#
_cell.length_a   1.000
_cell.length_b   1.000
_cell.length_c   1.000
_cell.angle_alpha   90.00
_cell.angle_beta   90.00
_cell.angle_gamma   90.00
#
_symmetry.space_group_name_H-M   'P 1'
#
loop_
_entity.id
_entity.type
_entity.pdbx_description
1 polymer ?
#
loop_
_entity_poly.entity_id
_entity_poly.type
_entity_poly.pdbx_seq_one_letter_code
_entity_poly.pdbx_strand_id
1 'polypeptide(L)'
;MHTTKEEWFDLIREEYLHNFISNGGAAVKFCVSIDDAGLDGMLPLLRKTSEDEGYVLALVDAASTKIHMVDKLFHEVARQIDWDGLSRAFVKEFFTQNGYQLSEHDEYFNLQNIAKINNRTEIFFRRELRSWLEEVIFRDFEMSQEFRIAMIRLCLDQLDTTGPSVFLSNAVKEWLQGELRLIATLKNALIFQKIARHNARHMLFSLAHWLRVNGKSGLVLVLDITRYLVSIRSKNANGAFFYSLPAVLDVYEMLRQFIDGTDEMGGLLIVVLAPKEFLNDDKRGLRSYDALKLRIWDEVRDRQRQNPLASLVRLANSSAE
;
A
#
# COMPACT_ATOMS: atom_id res chain seq x y z
N MET A 1 -17.71 15.86 20.63
CA MET A 1 -16.95 16.64 19.64
C MET A 1 -16.62 15.69 18.49
N HIS A 2 -17.37 15.76 17.40
CA HIS A 2 -17.25 14.86 16.25
C HIS A 2 -17.33 15.67 14.96
N THR A 3 -16.75 15.14 13.89
CA THR A 3 -16.87 15.67 12.52
C THR A 3 -17.71 14.68 11.72
N THR A 4 -18.49 15.16 10.76
CA THR A 4 -19.19 14.25 9.84
C THR A 4 -18.19 13.55 8.91
N LYS A 5 -18.57 12.43 8.33
CA LYS A 5 -17.67 11.69 7.44
C LYS A 5 -17.38 12.50 6.19
N GLU A 6 -18.41 13.08 5.60
CA GLU A 6 -18.37 13.86 4.36
C GLU A 6 -17.44 15.06 4.50
N GLU A 7 -17.58 15.86 5.57
CA GLU A 7 -16.70 17.00 5.85
C GLU A 7 -15.24 16.57 6.02
N TRP A 8 -15.00 15.45 6.72
CA TRP A 8 -13.65 14.94 6.88
C TRP A 8 -13.06 14.46 5.55
N PHE A 9 -13.86 13.81 4.70
CA PHE A 9 -13.40 13.34 3.40
C PHE A 9 -13.08 14.45 2.43
N ASP A 10 -13.93 15.48 2.34
CA ASP A 10 -13.66 16.63 1.48
C ASP A 10 -12.34 17.30 1.88
N LEU A 11 -12.10 17.44 3.19
CA LEU A 11 -10.85 17.96 3.72
C LEU A 11 -9.64 17.06 3.42
N ILE A 12 -9.76 15.74 3.62
CA ILE A 12 -8.68 14.80 3.30
C ILE A 12 -8.38 14.77 1.80
N ARG A 13 -9.42 14.89 0.96
CA ARG A 13 -9.22 14.99 -0.49
C ARG A 13 -8.40 16.23 -0.83
N GLU A 14 -8.81 17.39 -0.37
CA GLU A 14 -8.17 18.67 -0.73
C GLU A 14 -6.77 18.83 -0.11
N GLU A 15 -6.64 18.64 1.21
CA GLU A 15 -5.41 18.94 1.93
C GLU A 15 -4.38 17.82 1.81
N TYR A 16 -4.83 16.56 1.85
CA TYR A 16 -3.94 15.40 1.84
C TYR A 16 -3.76 14.81 0.45
N LEU A 17 -4.82 14.29 -0.19
CA LEU A 17 -4.67 13.54 -1.44
C LEU A 17 -4.27 14.42 -2.61
N HIS A 18 -4.96 15.56 -2.80
CA HIS A 18 -4.70 16.44 -3.93
C HIS A 18 -3.32 17.12 -3.82
N ASN A 19 -2.92 17.51 -2.59
CA ASN A 19 -1.74 18.34 -2.36
C ASN A 19 -0.62 17.61 -1.61
N PHE A 20 -0.78 17.34 -0.30
CA PHE A 20 0.36 16.93 0.53
C PHE A 20 0.96 15.57 0.12
N ILE A 21 0.14 14.55 -0.07
CA ILE A 21 0.58 13.18 -0.36
C ILE A 21 1.06 13.06 -1.82
N SER A 22 0.36 13.68 -2.78
CA SER A 22 0.71 13.62 -4.21
C SER A 22 2.10 14.24 -4.47
N ASN A 23 2.43 15.28 -3.71
CA ASN A 23 3.72 15.95 -3.71
C ASN A 23 4.82 15.22 -2.90
N GLY A 24 4.57 13.97 -2.48
CA GLY A 24 5.57 13.12 -1.82
C GLY A 24 5.50 13.12 -0.29
N GLY A 25 4.48 13.74 0.31
CA GLY A 25 4.20 13.61 1.73
C GLY A 25 3.67 12.23 2.11
N ALA A 26 3.61 11.96 3.41
CA ALA A 26 3.03 10.74 3.97
C ALA A 26 2.28 11.05 5.26
N ALA A 27 1.20 10.31 5.54
CA ALA A 27 0.44 10.52 6.76
C ALA A 27 -0.24 9.26 7.27
N VAL A 28 -0.46 9.21 8.58
CA VAL A 28 -1.30 8.20 9.25
C VAL A 28 -2.46 8.91 9.94
N LYS A 29 -3.69 8.53 9.60
CA LYS A 29 -4.92 9.07 10.16
C LYS A 29 -5.73 7.97 10.84
N PHE A 30 -6.29 8.27 12.00
CA PHE A 30 -7.11 7.37 12.80
C PHE A 30 -8.53 7.88 12.79
N CYS A 31 -9.41 7.12 12.15
CA CYS A 31 -10.84 7.37 12.10
C CYS A 31 -11.53 6.51 13.16
N VAL A 32 -11.98 7.15 14.23
CA VAL A 32 -12.71 6.47 15.30
C VAL A 32 -14.21 6.71 15.14
N SER A 33 -14.96 5.64 14.93
CA SER A 33 -16.42 5.66 14.96
C SER A 33 -16.92 5.91 16.38
N ILE A 34 -17.71 6.96 16.61
CA ILE A 34 -18.34 7.17 17.93
C ILE A 34 -19.74 6.54 18.04
N ASP A 35 -20.37 6.25 16.91
CA ASP A 35 -21.60 5.48 16.79
C ASP A 35 -21.35 4.17 16.03
N ASP A 36 -22.29 3.22 16.12
CA ASP A 36 -22.13 1.90 15.49
C ASP A 36 -22.20 1.98 13.95
N ALA A 37 -22.66 3.10 13.41
CA ALA A 37 -22.81 3.33 11.97
C ALA A 37 -21.71 4.23 11.37
N GLY A 38 -20.80 4.78 12.18
CA GLY A 38 -19.78 5.76 11.76
C GLY A 38 -18.66 5.23 10.85
N LEU A 39 -18.59 3.92 10.62
CA LEU A 39 -17.72 3.32 9.59
C LEU A 39 -18.48 2.89 8.33
N ASP A 40 -19.81 2.79 8.40
CA ASP A 40 -20.63 2.44 7.24
C ASP A 40 -20.44 3.48 6.14
N GLY A 41 -20.29 3.04 4.89
CA GLY A 41 -20.10 3.95 3.75
C GLY A 41 -18.72 4.61 3.65
N MET A 42 -17.83 4.49 4.65
CA MET A 42 -16.46 5.03 4.59
C MET A 42 -15.65 4.42 3.45
N LEU A 43 -15.74 3.09 3.28
CA LEU A 43 -14.96 2.37 2.27
C LEU A 43 -15.33 2.74 0.83
N PRO A 44 -16.62 2.78 0.44
CA PRO A 44 -17.02 3.32 -0.86
C PRO A 44 -16.51 4.74 -1.13
N LEU A 45 -16.54 5.62 -0.12
CA LEU A 45 -16.12 7.01 -0.26
C LEU A 45 -14.60 7.14 -0.39
N LEU A 46 -13.83 6.39 0.40
CA LEU A 46 -12.37 6.27 0.26
C LEU A 46 -11.98 5.75 -1.12
N ARG A 47 -12.68 4.72 -1.60
CA ARG A 47 -12.44 4.13 -2.91
C ARG A 47 -12.63 5.14 -4.02
N LYS A 48 -13.81 5.77 -4.06
CA LYS A 48 -14.12 6.78 -5.06
C LYS A 48 -13.11 7.93 -5.02
N THR A 49 -12.83 8.48 -3.84
CA THR A 49 -11.90 9.60 -3.69
C THR A 49 -10.48 9.23 -4.11
N SER A 50 -10.02 8.03 -3.77
CA SER A 50 -8.69 7.54 -4.17
C SER A 50 -8.61 7.36 -5.69
N GLU A 51 -9.65 6.81 -6.32
CA GLU A 51 -9.74 6.65 -7.77
C GLU A 51 -9.75 8.00 -8.49
N ASP A 52 -10.56 8.95 -8.03
CA ASP A 52 -10.69 10.30 -8.59
C ASP A 52 -9.35 11.08 -8.51
N GLU A 53 -8.58 10.90 -7.43
CA GLU A 53 -7.27 11.53 -7.22
C GLU A 53 -6.08 10.69 -7.76
N GLY A 54 -6.33 9.57 -8.45
CA GLY A 54 -5.29 8.77 -9.11
C GLY A 54 -4.43 7.89 -8.18
N TYR A 55 -4.91 7.61 -6.96
CA TYR A 55 -4.27 6.70 -6.00
C TYR A 55 -4.67 5.24 -6.24
N VAL A 56 -3.75 4.33 -5.89
CA VAL A 56 -4.13 2.92 -5.69
C VAL A 56 -4.64 2.77 -4.26
N LEU A 57 -5.79 2.12 -4.09
CA LEU A 57 -6.37 1.81 -2.79
C LEU A 57 -6.08 0.34 -2.42
N ALA A 58 -5.57 0.11 -1.21
CA ALA A 58 -5.51 -1.21 -0.60
C ALA A 58 -6.29 -1.22 0.73
N LEU A 59 -7.11 -2.25 0.94
CA LEU A 59 -7.88 -2.44 2.18
C LEU A 59 -7.42 -3.69 2.90
N VAL A 60 -7.14 -3.59 4.19
CA VAL A 60 -6.74 -4.73 5.02
C VAL A 60 -7.59 -4.80 6.28
N ASP A 61 -8.32 -5.90 6.41
CA ASP A 61 -9.21 -6.16 7.55
C ASP A 61 -8.55 -7.11 8.57
N ALA A 62 -8.53 -6.71 9.83
CA ALA A 62 -8.06 -7.53 10.94
C ALA A 62 -8.95 -8.78 11.18
N ALA A 63 -10.14 -8.88 10.61
CA ALA A 63 -10.93 -10.09 10.63
C ALA A 63 -10.23 -11.25 9.89
N SER A 64 -9.55 -10.95 8.77
CA SER A 64 -8.96 -11.95 7.87
C SER A 64 -7.43 -11.87 7.77
N THR A 65 -6.81 -10.78 8.22
CA THR A 65 -5.35 -10.56 8.15
C THR A 65 -4.78 -10.18 9.51
N LYS A 66 -3.67 -10.81 9.90
CA LYS A 66 -2.92 -10.45 11.11
C LYS A 66 -2.10 -9.16 10.89
N ILE A 67 -2.77 -8.01 10.92
CA ILE A 67 -2.15 -6.69 10.66
C ILE A 67 -0.89 -6.45 11.50
N HIS A 68 -0.85 -6.86 12.78
CA HIS A 68 0.34 -6.75 13.65
C HIS A 68 1.59 -7.49 13.14
N MET A 69 1.46 -8.36 12.13
CA MET A 69 2.56 -8.98 11.41
C MET A 69 2.78 -8.24 10.10
N VAL A 70 3.80 -7.36 10.04
CA VAL A 70 4.01 -6.43 8.90
C VAL A 70 4.23 -7.15 7.57
N ASP A 71 4.80 -8.36 7.59
CA ASP A 71 4.93 -9.20 6.41
C ASP A 71 3.56 -9.65 5.89
N LYS A 72 2.63 -10.01 6.78
CA LYS A 72 1.26 -10.39 6.39
C LYS A 72 0.49 -9.19 5.88
N LEU A 73 0.67 -8.03 6.48
CA LEU A 73 0.15 -6.77 5.97
C LEU A 73 0.64 -6.50 4.54
N PHE A 74 1.96 -6.52 4.31
CA PHE A 74 2.52 -6.28 2.98
C PHE A 74 1.99 -7.28 1.94
N HIS A 75 2.01 -8.58 2.25
CA HIS A 75 1.52 -9.60 1.32
C HIS A 75 0.04 -9.38 0.96
N GLU A 76 -0.79 -8.97 1.91
CA GLU A 76 -2.21 -8.68 1.64
C GLU A 76 -2.40 -7.45 0.76
N VAL A 77 -1.61 -6.40 0.98
CA VAL A 77 -1.57 -5.24 0.08
C VAL A 77 -1.12 -5.66 -1.31
N ALA A 78 -0.04 -6.44 -1.42
CA ALA A 78 0.53 -6.90 -2.68
C ALA A 78 -0.44 -7.78 -3.50
N ARG A 79 -1.38 -8.50 -2.88
CA ARG A 79 -2.42 -9.25 -3.58
C ARG A 79 -3.42 -8.36 -4.32
N GLN A 80 -3.58 -7.12 -3.89
CA GLN A 80 -4.54 -6.16 -4.47
C GLN A 80 -3.94 -5.35 -5.63
N ILE A 81 -2.65 -5.54 -5.91
CA ILE A 81 -1.92 -4.80 -6.95
C ILE A 81 -1.96 -5.56 -8.27
N ASP A 82 -2.34 -4.86 -9.35
CA ASP A 82 -2.19 -5.35 -10.72
C ASP A 82 -0.74 -5.21 -11.19
N TRP A 83 0.09 -6.17 -10.78
CA TRP A 83 1.53 -6.18 -11.09
C TRP A 83 1.83 -6.25 -12.59
N ASP A 84 1.02 -6.99 -13.35
CA ASP A 84 1.23 -7.15 -14.79
C ASP A 84 0.81 -5.87 -15.52
N GLY A 85 -0.33 -5.27 -15.15
CA GLY A 85 -0.78 -3.99 -15.69
C GLY A 85 0.18 -2.84 -15.39
N LEU A 86 0.68 -2.73 -14.14
CA LEU A 86 1.70 -1.74 -13.76
C LEU A 86 3.00 -1.93 -14.56
N SER A 87 3.55 -3.14 -14.57
CA SER A 87 4.80 -3.41 -15.29
C SER A 87 4.67 -3.12 -16.79
N ARG A 88 3.50 -3.42 -17.37
CA ARG A 88 3.21 -3.11 -18.78
C ARG A 88 3.13 -1.62 -19.03
N ALA A 89 2.42 -0.88 -18.17
CA ALA A 89 2.31 0.57 -18.27
C ALA A 89 3.69 1.24 -18.16
N PHE A 90 4.51 0.83 -17.19
CA PHE A 90 5.89 1.29 -17.04
C PHE A 90 6.69 1.10 -18.31
N VAL A 91 6.70 -0.12 -18.87
CA VAL A 91 7.51 -0.44 -20.05
C VAL A 91 7.03 0.32 -21.29
N LYS A 92 5.71 0.47 -21.47
CA LYS A 92 5.13 1.27 -22.57
C LYS A 92 5.61 2.72 -22.48
N GLU A 93 5.39 3.36 -21.33
CA GLU A 93 5.80 4.75 -21.10
C GLU A 93 7.31 4.91 -21.28
N PHE A 94 8.09 3.99 -20.74
CA PHE A 94 9.55 3.97 -20.87
C PHE A 94 10.00 3.96 -22.34
N PHE A 95 9.41 3.11 -23.20
CA PHE A 95 9.72 3.11 -24.63
C PHE A 95 9.31 4.40 -25.32
N THR A 96 8.11 4.91 -25.02
CA THR A 96 7.61 6.16 -25.61
C THR A 96 8.53 7.35 -25.26
N GLN A 97 8.97 7.45 -24.01
CA GLN A 97 9.91 8.50 -23.57
C GLN A 97 11.28 8.40 -24.24
N ASN A 98 11.72 7.20 -24.59
CA ASN A 98 12.97 6.96 -25.31
C ASN A 98 12.81 7.05 -26.85
N GLY A 99 11.66 7.54 -27.34
CA GLY A 99 11.42 7.79 -28.76
C GLY A 99 11.14 6.52 -29.59
N TYR A 100 10.80 5.40 -28.95
CA TYR A 100 10.44 4.17 -29.64
C TYR A 100 8.98 4.18 -30.08
N GLN A 101 8.74 3.74 -31.31
CA GLN A 101 7.40 3.49 -31.82
C GLN A 101 6.88 2.15 -31.29
N LEU A 102 5.67 2.18 -30.75
CA LEU A 102 4.97 1.00 -30.24
C LEU A 102 3.80 0.65 -31.18
N SER A 103 3.42 -0.62 -31.20
CA SER A 103 2.20 -1.06 -31.87
C SER A 103 0.96 -0.50 -31.17
N GLU A 104 -0.06 -0.11 -31.93
CA GLU A 104 -1.37 0.27 -31.40
C GLU A 104 -2.14 -0.93 -30.81
N HIS A 105 -1.86 -2.14 -31.29
CA HIS A 105 -2.47 -3.36 -30.77
C HIS A 105 -1.59 -4.04 -29.73
N ASP A 106 -2.17 -4.28 -28.55
CA ASP A 106 -1.52 -4.89 -27.39
C ASP A 106 -1.03 -6.32 -27.63
N GLU A 107 -1.67 -7.07 -28.53
CA GLU A 107 -1.24 -8.43 -28.91
C GLU A 107 0.15 -8.45 -29.56
N TYR A 108 0.56 -7.32 -30.15
CA TYR A 108 1.87 -7.16 -30.76
C TYR A 108 2.88 -6.48 -29.84
N PHE A 109 2.53 -6.21 -28.58
CA PHE A 109 3.45 -5.65 -27.59
C PHE A 109 4.42 -6.73 -27.08
N ASN A 110 5.48 -6.95 -27.86
CA ASN A 110 6.60 -7.83 -27.53
C ASN A 110 7.91 -7.28 -28.12
N LEU A 111 9.05 -7.76 -27.63
CA LEU A 111 10.35 -7.21 -28.01
C LEU A 111 10.63 -7.33 -29.52
N GLN A 112 10.23 -8.45 -30.12
CA GLN A 112 10.48 -8.73 -31.54
C GLN A 112 9.78 -7.70 -32.44
N ASN A 113 8.51 -7.40 -32.16
CA ASN A 113 7.73 -6.43 -32.92
C ASN A 113 8.24 -5.00 -32.70
N ILE A 114 8.56 -4.62 -31.46
CA ILE A 114 9.13 -3.30 -31.16
C ILE A 114 10.46 -3.14 -31.90
N ALA A 115 11.34 -4.15 -31.88
CA ALA A 115 12.59 -4.12 -32.62
C ALA A 115 12.36 -3.95 -34.14
N LYS A 116 11.40 -4.69 -34.71
CA LYS A 116 11.06 -4.64 -36.13
C LYS A 116 10.57 -3.25 -36.57
N ILE A 117 9.63 -2.65 -35.84
CA ILE A 117 9.07 -1.33 -36.17
C ILE A 117 10.17 -0.26 -36.11
N ASN A 118 11.08 -0.36 -35.15
CA ASN A 118 12.15 0.62 -34.94
C ASN A 118 13.45 0.29 -35.69
N ASN A 119 13.43 -0.65 -36.65
CA ASN A 119 14.59 -1.06 -37.45
C ASN A 119 15.81 -1.48 -36.61
N ARG A 120 15.59 -2.20 -35.50
CA ARG A 120 16.63 -2.74 -34.62
C ARG A 120 16.72 -4.26 -34.72
N THR A 121 17.91 -4.79 -34.44
CA THR A 121 18.11 -6.22 -34.26
C THR A 121 17.74 -6.63 -32.83
N GLU A 122 16.86 -7.61 -32.67
CA GLU A 122 16.31 -8.03 -31.36
C GLU A 122 17.39 -8.36 -30.33
N ILE A 123 18.45 -9.08 -30.71
CA ILE A 123 19.52 -9.50 -29.78
C ILE A 123 20.24 -8.30 -29.15
N PHE A 124 20.61 -7.30 -29.95
CA PHE A 124 21.27 -6.11 -29.44
C PHE A 124 20.31 -5.26 -28.60
N PHE A 125 19.06 -5.16 -29.04
CA PHE A 125 18.03 -4.40 -28.34
C PHE A 125 17.67 -5.00 -26.98
N ARG A 126 17.64 -6.33 -26.87
CA ARG A 126 17.44 -7.04 -25.60
C ARG A 126 18.51 -6.72 -24.56
N ARG A 127 19.78 -6.63 -25.00
CA ARG A 127 20.90 -6.28 -24.12
C ARG A 127 20.84 -4.81 -23.69
N GLU A 128 20.53 -3.93 -24.63
CA GLU A 128 20.35 -2.50 -24.41
C GLU A 128 19.22 -2.23 -23.41
N LEU A 129 18.04 -2.83 -23.63
CA LEU A 129 16.90 -2.77 -22.72
C LEU A 129 17.25 -3.20 -21.29
N ARG A 130 17.97 -4.31 -21.12
CA ARG A 130 18.39 -4.76 -19.78
C ARG A 130 19.27 -3.71 -19.09
N SER A 131 20.23 -3.14 -19.81
CA SER A 131 21.10 -2.09 -19.29
C SER A 131 20.30 -0.85 -18.87
N TRP A 132 19.27 -0.48 -19.63
CA TRP A 132 18.42 0.66 -19.30
C TRP A 132 17.52 0.42 -18.10
N LEU A 133 16.87 -0.74 -18.03
CA LEU A 133 16.06 -1.10 -16.86
C LEU A 133 16.91 -1.19 -15.60
N GLU A 134 18.15 -1.68 -15.71
CA GLU A 134 19.13 -1.61 -14.63
C GLU A 134 19.45 -0.15 -14.28
N GLU A 135 19.70 0.72 -15.25
CA GLU A 135 20.01 2.13 -14.95
C GLU A 135 18.86 2.88 -14.28
N VAL A 136 17.63 2.69 -14.74
CA VAL A 136 16.46 3.42 -14.24
C VAL A 136 15.92 2.82 -12.95
N ILE A 137 15.76 1.50 -12.88
CA ILE A 137 15.12 0.84 -11.73
C ILE A 137 16.16 0.46 -10.67
N PHE A 138 17.31 -0.09 -11.05
CA PHE A 138 18.28 -0.57 -10.04
C PHE A 138 19.00 0.57 -9.32
N ARG A 139 19.08 1.76 -9.91
CA ARG A 139 19.67 2.96 -9.27
C ARG A 139 18.65 3.83 -8.55
N ASP A 140 17.38 3.48 -8.58
CA ASP A 140 16.37 4.16 -7.77
C ASP A 140 16.52 3.69 -6.31
N PHE A 141 17.20 4.47 -5.47
CA PHE A 141 17.52 4.07 -4.09
C PHE A 141 16.39 4.34 -3.09
N GLU A 142 15.26 4.88 -3.53
CA GLU A 142 14.05 4.99 -2.71
C GLU A 142 13.37 3.61 -2.55
N MET A 143 13.71 2.65 -3.41
CA MET A 143 13.29 1.25 -3.30
C MET A 143 14.36 0.33 -2.72
N SER A 144 13.91 -0.67 -1.97
CA SER A 144 14.75 -1.77 -1.50
C SER A 144 15.32 -2.59 -2.66
N GLN A 145 16.53 -3.12 -2.49
CA GLN A 145 17.27 -3.80 -3.55
C GLN A 145 16.48 -4.95 -4.18
N GLU A 146 15.90 -5.82 -3.36
CA GLU A 146 15.13 -6.98 -3.82
C GLU A 146 13.85 -6.55 -4.56
N PHE A 147 13.23 -5.44 -4.15
CA PHE A 147 12.06 -4.90 -4.85
C PHE A 147 12.42 -4.39 -6.24
N ARG A 148 13.55 -3.68 -6.40
CA ARG A 148 14.05 -3.20 -7.70
C ARG A 148 14.32 -4.36 -8.66
N ILE A 149 14.97 -5.39 -8.15
CA ILE A 149 15.26 -6.62 -8.89
C ILE A 149 13.94 -7.30 -9.33
N ALA A 150 12.95 -7.37 -8.43
CA ALA A 150 11.63 -7.90 -8.76
C ALA A 150 10.96 -7.08 -9.88
N MET A 151 10.98 -5.75 -9.80
CA MET A 151 10.35 -4.89 -10.81
C MET A 151 11.03 -5.00 -12.18
N ILE A 152 12.37 -5.04 -12.23
CA ILE A 152 13.11 -5.33 -13.48
C ILE A 152 12.64 -6.64 -14.08
N ARG A 153 12.44 -7.68 -13.25
CA ARG A 153 11.98 -8.98 -13.75
C ARG A 153 10.58 -8.90 -14.33
N LEU A 154 9.64 -8.28 -13.61
CA LEU A 154 8.26 -8.14 -14.09
C LEU A 154 8.18 -7.31 -15.38
N CYS A 155 9.00 -6.26 -15.51
CA CYS A 155 9.09 -5.45 -16.73
C CYS A 155 9.63 -6.24 -17.93
N LEU A 156 10.71 -7.01 -17.73
CA LEU A 156 11.27 -7.86 -18.79
C LEU A 156 10.27 -8.92 -19.29
N ASP A 157 9.43 -9.43 -18.40
CA ASP A 157 8.42 -10.44 -18.73
C ASP A 157 7.35 -9.92 -19.68
N GLN A 158 6.99 -8.64 -19.60
CA GLN A 158 5.98 -8.04 -20.46
C GLN A 158 6.36 -8.08 -21.95
N LEU A 159 7.65 -8.28 -22.25
CA LEU A 159 8.20 -8.26 -23.60
C LEU A 159 8.56 -9.66 -24.14
N ASP A 160 8.57 -10.67 -23.27
CA ASP A 160 8.96 -12.05 -23.55
C ASP A 160 7.78 -13.00 -23.31
N THR A 161 6.86 -13.08 -24.28
CA THR A 161 5.59 -13.80 -24.13
C THR A 161 5.70 -15.33 -24.15
N THR A 162 6.85 -15.92 -24.55
CA THR A 162 7.00 -17.38 -24.73
C THR A 162 8.27 -17.97 -24.09
N GLY A 163 9.00 -17.19 -23.30
CA GLY A 163 10.30 -17.61 -22.76
C GLY A 163 10.25 -18.29 -21.38
N PRO A 164 11.40 -18.78 -20.88
CA PRO A 164 11.59 -19.14 -19.46
C PRO A 164 11.36 -17.97 -18.50
N SER A 165 11.05 -16.77 -19.02
CA SER A 165 10.87 -15.57 -18.22
C SER A 165 9.67 -15.66 -17.30
N VAL A 166 8.56 -16.16 -17.87
CA VAL A 166 7.22 -16.20 -17.28
C VAL A 166 7.19 -16.98 -15.98
N PHE A 167 7.90 -18.11 -15.91
CA PHE A 167 7.98 -18.91 -14.69
C PHE A 167 8.60 -18.14 -13.52
N LEU A 168 9.67 -17.39 -13.78
CA LEU A 168 10.32 -16.60 -12.74
C LEU A 168 9.46 -15.39 -12.33
N SER A 169 8.74 -14.80 -13.27
CA SER A 169 7.87 -13.64 -13.02
C SER A 169 6.66 -14.04 -12.17
N ASN A 170 6.09 -15.22 -12.42
CA ASN A 170 5.10 -15.82 -11.53
C ASN A 170 5.68 -16.10 -10.14
N ALA A 171 6.89 -16.65 -10.05
CA ALA A 171 7.56 -16.85 -8.75
C ALA A 171 7.82 -15.51 -8.01
N VAL A 172 8.11 -14.42 -8.72
CA VAL A 172 8.26 -13.07 -8.14
C VAL A 172 6.91 -12.58 -7.61
N LYS A 173 5.82 -12.73 -8.37
CA LYS A 173 4.46 -12.38 -7.92
C LYS A 173 4.05 -13.20 -6.69
N GLU A 174 4.28 -14.51 -6.71
CA GLU A 174 4.05 -15.39 -5.55
C GLU A 174 4.89 -14.97 -4.33
N TRP A 175 6.11 -14.47 -4.54
CA TRP A 175 6.95 -13.96 -3.44
C TRP A 175 6.43 -12.64 -2.87
N LEU A 176 6.05 -11.69 -3.72
CA LEU A 176 5.41 -10.43 -3.32
C LEU A 176 4.10 -10.68 -2.57
N GLN A 177 3.36 -11.73 -2.92
CA GLN A 177 2.08 -12.11 -2.32
C GLN A 177 2.22 -13.09 -1.14
N GLY A 178 3.45 -13.53 -0.81
CA GLY A 178 3.72 -14.44 0.32
C GLY A 178 3.24 -15.87 0.09
N GLU A 179 3.05 -16.28 -1.16
CA GLU A 179 2.55 -17.58 -1.63
C GLU A 179 3.67 -18.49 -2.14
N LEU A 180 4.88 -17.94 -2.34
CA LEU A 180 6.03 -18.68 -2.82
C LEU A 180 6.41 -19.82 -1.86
N ARG A 181 6.36 -21.05 -2.36
CA ARG A 181 6.70 -22.26 -1.58
C ARG A 181 8.18 -22.39 -1.28
N LEU A 182 9.04 -22.18 -2.28
CA LEU A 182 10.48 -22.39 -2.19
C LEU A 182 11.24 -21.16 -2.69
N ILE A 183 12.00 -20.51 -1.79
CA ILE A 183 12.83 -19.34 -2.14
C ILE A 183 13.91 -19.67 -3.17
N ALA A 184 14.34 -20.93 -3.25
CA ALA A 184 15.32 -21.39 -4.22
C ALA A 184 14.90 -21.14 -5.68
N THR A 185 13.59 -21.06 -5.96
CA THR A 185 13.03 -20.70 -7.27
C THR A 185 13.45 -19.31 -7.73
N LEU A 186 13.74 -18.39 -6.80
CA LEU A 186 14.14 -17.02 -7.08
C LEU A 186 15.65 -16.78 -7.15
N LYS A 187 16.50 -17.81 -7.00
CA LYS A 187 17.95 -17.66 -7.11
C LYS A 187 18.37 -17.05 -8.44
N ASN A 188 17.71 -17.43 -9.53
CA ASN A 188 17.96 -16.91 -10.87
C ASN A 188 17.48 -15.47 -11.05
N ALA A 189 16.60 -14.99 -10.15
CA ALA A 189 16.23 -13.59 -10.06
C ALA A 189 17.17 -12.79 -9.15
N LEU A 190 18.18 -13.40 -8.52
CA LEU A 190 19.05 -12.76 -7.51
C LEU A 190 18.28 -12.27 -6.26
N ILE A 191 17.12 -12.86 -5.97
CA ILE A 191 16.37 -12.63 -4.74
C ILE A 191 16.59 -13.82 -3.81
N PHE A 192 17.20 -13.56 -2.66
CA PHE A 192 17.62 -14.61 -1.71
C PHE A 192 16.87 -14.59 -0.38
N GLN A 193 16.14 -13.52 -0.10
CA GLN A 193 15.46 -13.31 1.18
C GLN A 193 13.93 -13.41 1.02
N LYS A 194 13.27 -13.97 2.03
CA LYS A 194 11.80 -13.89 2.13
C LYS A 194 11.41 -12.51 2.63
N ILE A 195 10.21 -12.07 2.26
CA ILE A 195 9.58 -10.92 2.89
C ILE A 195 9.12 -11.34 4.29
N ALA A 196 9.63 -10.63 5.29
CA ALA A 196 9.46 -10.92 6.70
C ALA A 196 9.47 -9.62 7.51
N ARG A 197 9.33 -9.72 8.83
CA ARG A 197 9.22 -8.56 9.75
C ARG A 197 10.30 -7.48 9.59
N HIS A 198 11.50 -7.84 9.13
CA HIS A 198 12.65 -6.93 9.07
C HIS A 198 12.74 -6.13 7.75
N ASN A 199 12.08 -6.58 6.67
CA ASN A 199 12.14 -5.92 5.37
C ASN A 199 10.76 -5.54 4.80
N ALA A 200 9.66 -6.12 5.29
CA ALA A 200 8.33 -5.88 4.73
C ALA A 200 7.88 -4.42 4.75
N ARG A 201 8.35 -3.63 5.72
CA ARG A 201 8.09 -2.18 5.75
C ARG A 201 8.75 -1.46 4.57
N HIS A 202 10.03 -1.74 4.33
CA HIS A 202 10.73 -1.20 3.17
C HIS A 202 10.11 -1.67 1.86
N MET A 203 9.55 -2.88 1.81
CA MET A 203 8.78 -3.36 0.65
C MET A 203 7.50 -2.54 0.43
N LEU A 204 6.77 -2.21 1.50
CA LEU A 204 5.59 -1.36 1.42
C LEU A 204 5.93 0.04 0.92
N PHE A 205 7.03 0.63 1.38
CA PHE A 205 7.46 1.96 0.94
C PHE A 205 7.95 1.92 -0.51
N SER A 206 8.69 0.86 -0.87
CA SER A 206 9.11 0.62 -2.26
C SER A 206 7.89 0.52 -3.19
N LEU A 207 6.80 -0.12 -2.74
CA LEU A 207 5.55 -0.18 -3.50
C LEU A 207 4.90 1.20 -3.65
N ALA A 208 4.76 1.98 -2.58
CA ALA A 208 4.19 3.33 -2.66
C ALA A 208 4.97 4.22 -3.64
N HIS A 209 6.31 4.16 -3.59
CA HIS A 209 7.19 4.84 -4.53
C HIS A 209 7.03 4.31 -5.97
N TRP A 210 7.04 3.00 -6.16
CA TRP A 210 6.89 2.38 -7.48
C TRP A 210 5.58 2.77 -8.17
N LEU A 211 4.50 2.91 -7.42
CA LEU A 211 3.24 3.43 -7.94
C LEU A 211 3.38 4.84 -8.49
N ARG A 212 4.15 5.72 -7.82
CA ARG A 212 4.43 7.09 -8.29
C ARG A 212 5.31 7.11 -9.52
N VAL A 213 6.34 6.26 -9.57
CA VAL A 213 7.16 6.04 -10.76
C VAL A 213 6.29 5.61 -11.96
N ASN A 214 5.17 4.93 -11.71
CA ASN A 214 4.17 4.52 -12.71
C ASN A 214 3.07 5.57 -12.97
N GLY A 215 3.27 6.82 -12.55
CA GLY A 215 2.33 7.91 -12.81
C GLY A 215 1.06 7.89 -11.95
N LYS A 216 1.01 7.07 -10.89
CA LYS A 216 -0.05 7.16 -9.86
C LYS A 216 0.31 8.24 -8.84
N SER A 217 -0.68 8.75 -8.12
CA SER A 217 -0.45 9.74 -7.06
C SER A 217 0.18 9.11 -5.81
N GLY A 218 0.02 7.80 -5.62
CA GLY A 218 0.59 7.04 -4.51
C GLY A 218 -0.29 5.87 -4.07
N LEU A 219 -0.19 5.50 -2.80
CA LEU A 219 -0.96 4.44 -2.14
C LEU A 219 -1.83 5.00 -1.00
N VAL A 220 -3.12 4.68 -1.01
CA VAL A 220 -4.01 4.82 0.15
C VAL A 220 -4.20 3.44 0.76
N LEU A 221 -3.71 3.25 1.98
CA LEU A 221 -3.81 2.00 2.73
C LEU A 221 -4.83 2.14 3.87
N VAL A 222 -5.91 1.39 3.80
CA VAL A 222 -6.94 1.36 4.83
C VAL A 222 -6.74 0.14 5.73
N LEU A 223 -6.59 0.37 7.04
CA LEU A 223 -6.41 -0.67 8.04
C LEU A 223 -7.63 -0.71 8.96
N ASP A 224 -8.47 -1.73 8.84
CA ASP A 224 -9.55 -1.95 9.80
C ASP A 224 -9.01 -2.75 10.99
N ILE A 225 -8.86 -2.08 12.14
CA ILE A 225 -8.37 -2.69 13.38
C ILE A 225 -9.48 -3.07 14.34
N THR A 226 -10.76 -2.93 13.95
CA THR A 226 -11.93 -3.21 14.80
C THR A 226 -11.86 -4.55 15.49
N ARG A 227 -11.33 -5.56 14.80
CA ARG A 227 -11.20 -6.91 15.33
C ARG A 227 -10.26 -7.02 16.55
N TYR A 228 -9.25 -6.16 16.68
CA TYR A 228 -8.33 -6.17 17.84
C TYR A 228 -9.03 -5.75 19.15
N LEU A 229 -10.07 -4.93 19.04
CA LEU A 229 -10.82 -4.39 20.17
C LEU A 229 -11.88 -5.37 20.70
N VAL A 230 -12.14 -6.47 19.99
CA VAL A 230 -13.07 -7.51 20.45
C VAL A 230 -12.48 -8.25 21.65
N SER A 231 -13.10 -8.06 22.83
CA SER A 231 -12.63 -8.63 24.09
C SER A 231 -13.12 -10.06 24.35
N ILE A 232 -14.26 -10.46 23.77
CA ILE A 232 -14.89 -11.77 23.98
C ILE A 232 -14.78 -12.62 22.72
N ARG A 233 -14.26 -13.84 22.87
CA ARG A 233 -14.21 -14.80 21.76
C ARG A 233 -15.61 -15.36 21.49
N SER A 234 -16.21 -14.92 20.38
CA SER A 234 -17.47 -15.50 19.90
C SER A 234 -17.24 -16.86 19.25
N LYS A 235 -18.12 -17.83 19.56
CA LYS A 235 -18.15 -19.15 18.89
C LYS A 235 -18.62 -19.05 17.43
N ASN A 236 -19.36 -18.00 17.08
CA ASN A 236 -19.96 -17.79 15.76
C ASN A 236 -19.19 -16.74 14.93
N ALA A 237 -17.88 -16.64 15.11
CA ALA A 237 -17.07 -15.59 14.49
C ALA A 237 -16.80 -15.80 12.98
N ASN A 238 -17.46 -16.74 12.30
CA ASN A 238 -17.30 -17.02 10.86
C ASN A 238 -15.84 -17.10 10.38
N GLY A 239 -14.94 -17.66 11.19
CA GLY A 239 -13.52 -17.78 10.86
C GLY A 239 -12.67 -16.53 11.14
N ALA A 240 -13.25 -15.41 11.57
CA ALA A 240 -12.52 -14.19 11.89
C ALA A 240 -11.56 -14.36 13.06
N PHE A 241 -10.35 -13.81 12.94
CA PHE A 241 -9.30 -13.96 13.95
C PHE A 241 -9.69 -13.43 15.32
N PHE A 242 -9.15 -13.99 16.39
CA PHE A 242 -9.29 -13.44 17.74
C PHE A 242 -7.90 -13.13 18.28
N TYR A 243 -7.72 -11.90 18.79
CA TYR A 243 -6.41 -11.39 19.17
C TYR A 243 -6.22 -11.40 20.68
N SER A 244 -5.04 -11.87 21.09
CA SER A 244 -4.53 -11.73 22.45
C SER A 244 -4.11 -10.28 22.72
N LEU A 245 -4.01 -9.91 24.00
CA LEU A 245 -3.51 -8.58 24.40
C LEU A 245 -2.11 -8.27 23.82
N PRO A 246 -1.13 -9.19 23.82
CA PRO A 246 0.15 -8.93 23.13
C PRO A 246 -0.01 -8.56 21.67
N ALA A 247 -0.90 -9.24 20.91
CA ALA A 247 -1.12 -8.90 19.51
C ALA A 247 -1.79 -7.52 19.32
N VAL A 248 -2.59 -7.07 20.31
CA VAL A 248 -3.12 -5.69 20.34
C VAL A 248 -1.99 -4.68 20.55
N LEU A 249 -1.07 -4.95 21.47
CA LEU A 249 0.09 -4.07 21.69
C LEU A 249 1.03 -4.07 20.47
N ASP A 250 1.22 -5.21 19.82
CA ASP A 250 2.03 -5.32 18.61
C ASP A 250 1.44 -4.50 17.44
N VAL A 251 0.11 -4.47 17.26
CA VAL A 251 -0.49 -3.59 16.25
C VAL A 251 -0.31 -2.12 16.62
N TYR A 252 -0.38 -1.76 17.89
CA TYR A 252 -0.13 -0.37 18.32
C TYR A 252 1.31 0.05 18.14
N GLU A 253 2.27 -0.83 18.42
CA GLU A 253 3.68 -0.57 18.14
C GLU A 253 3.93 -0.43 16.63
N MET A 254 3.31 -1.25 15.79
CA MET A 254 3.39 -1.10 14.35
C MET A 254 2.82 0.24 13.88
N LEU A 255 1.63 0.62 14.33
CA LEU A 255 1.01 1.89 13.96
C LEU A 255 1.85 3.08 14.42
N ARG A 256 2.45 3.00 15.61
CA ARG A 256 3.41 4.00 16.12
C ARG A 256 4.64 4.09 15.23
N GLN A 257 5.18 2.96 14.78
CA GLN A 257 6.32 2.90 13.85
C GLN A 257 5.97 3.48 12.47
N PHE A 258 4.73 3.35 12.01
CA PHE A 258 4.28 4.01 10.79
C PHE A 258 4.20 5.53 10.92
N ILE A 259 3.82 6.05 12.09
CA ILE A 259 3.85 7.50 12.32
C ILE A 259 5.30 8.01 12.30
N ASP A 260 6.19 7.34 13.04
CA ASP A 260 7.59 7.75 13.15
C ASP A 260 8.38 7.67 11.85
N GLY A 261 7.97 6.79 10.93
CA GLY A 261 8.66 6.62 9.65
C GLY A 261 8.07 7.43 8.50
N THR A 262 7.14 8.36 8.75
CA THR A 262 6.46 9.11 7.69
C THR A 262 7.43 9.84 6.75
N ASP A 263 8.61 10.23 7.23
CA ASP A 263 9.69 10.82 6.44
C ASP A 263 10.24 9.91 5.32
N GLU A 264 10.07 8.59 5.44
CA GLU A 264 10.53 7.58 4.47
C GLU A 264 9.37 7.02 3.60
N MET A 265 8.15 7.53 3.76
CA MET A 265 6.90 6.94 3.23
C MET A 265 6.28 7.74 2.09
N GLY A 266 7.09 8.45 1.29
CA GLY A 266 6.57 9.39 0.31
C GLY A 266 5.48 8.81 -0.59
N GLY A 267 4.32 9.47 -0.65
CA GLY A 267 3.17 9.02 -1.43
C GLY A 267 2.28 8.00 -0.73
N LEU A 268 2.37 7.84 0.60
CA LEU A 268 1.55 6.89 1.36
C LEU A 268 0.63 7.61 2.36
N LEU A 269 -0.67 7.39 2.21
CA LEU A 269 -1.67 7.72 3.24
C LEU A 269 -2.16 6.42 3.88
N ILE A 270 -1.99 6.29 5.20
CA ILE A 270 -2.58 5.19 5.98
C ILE A 270 -3.80 5.71 6.74
N VAL A 271 -4.96 5.08 6.53
CA VAL A 271 -6.19 5.36 7.25
C VAL A 271 -6.55 4.18 8.14
N VAL A 272 -6.44 4.35 9.45
CA VAL A 272 -6.77 3.34 10.46
C VAL A 272 -8.23 3.52 10.87
N LEU A 273 -9.07 2.51 10.63
CA LEU A 273 -10.46 2.48 11.08
C LEU A 273 -10.53 1.75 12.42
N ALA A 274 -11.15 2.39 13.41
CA ALA A 274 -11.29 1.84 14.74
C ALA A 274 -12.67 2.15 15.34
N PRO A 275 -13.21 1.28 16.20
CA PRO A 275 -14.48 1.49 16.86
C PRO A 275 -14.29 2.34 18.14
N LYS A 276 -15.38 2.80 18.75
CA LYS A 276 -15.37 3.62 19.97
C LYS A 276 -14.59 3.00 21.13
N GLU A 277 -14.51 1.67 21.20
CA GLU A 277 -13.74 0.92 22.20
C GLU A 277 -12.24 1.25 22.12
N PHE A 278 -11.74 1.68 20.96
CA PHE A 278 -10.36 2.17 20.84
C PHE A 278 -10.08 3.37 21.76
N LEU A 279 -11.08 4.21 22.07
CA LEU A 279 -10.93 5.34 22.99
C LEU A 279 -11.31 4.98 24.43
N ASN A 280 -12.28 4.09 24.60
CA ASN A 280 -12.98 3.89 25.87
C ASN A 280 -12.53 2.64 26.64
N ASP A 281 -11.94 1.64 25.97
CA ASP A 281 -11.46 0.43 26.64
C ASP A 281 -10.07 0.67 27.25
N ASP A 282 -9.96 0.55 28.59
CA ASP A 282 -8.70 0.77 29.29
C ASP A 282 -7.66 -0.34 29.06
N LYS A 283 -8.10 -1.56 28.69
CA LYS A 283 -7.21 -2.74 28.52
C LYS A 283 -6.77 -2.95 27.08
N ARG A 284 -7.70 -2.82 26.14
CA ARG A 284 -7.45 -3.04 24.70
C ARG A 284 -7.42 -1.75 23.92
N GLY A 285 -8.00 -0.65 24.41
CA GLY A 285 -7.98 0.63 23.72
C GLY A 285 -6.63 1.34 23.82
N LEU A 286 -6.58 2.55 23.26
CA LEU A 286 -5.39 3.39 23.10
C LEU A 286 -4.68 3.70 24.42
N ARG A 287 -5.41 3.73 25.55
CA ARG A 287 -4.83 3.95 26.88
C ARG A 287 -3.88 2.85 27.34
N SER A 288 -3.96 1.67 26.74
CA SER A 288 -3.05 0.56 27.03
C SER A 288 -1.65 0.74 26.42
N TYR A 289 -1.45 1.73 25.53
CA TYR A 289 -0.18 1.94 24.85
C TYR A 289 0.17 3.43 24.69
N ASP A 290 0.86 3.98 25.69
CA ASP A 290 1.19 5.41 25.76
C ASP A 290 2.01 5.91 24.58
N ALA A 291 2.91 5.08 24.03
CA ALA A 291 3.77 5.50 22.93
C ALA A 291 2.98 5.87 21.66
N LEU A 292 1.91 5.13 21.34
CA LEU A 292 1.01 5.51 20.24
C LEU A 292 0.13 6.68 20.65
N LYS A 293 -0.44 6.63 21.86
CA LYS A 293 -1.32 7.68 22.37
C LYS A 293 -0.69 9.07 22.30
N LEU A 294 0.56 9.21 22.74
CA LEU A 294 1.27 10.49 22.74
C LEU A 294 1.49 11.09 21.34
N ARG A 295 1.36 10.30 20.26
CA ARG A 295 1.53 10.76 18.88
C ARG A 295 0.23 11.13 18.17
N ILE A 296 -0.90 10.63 18.69
CA ILE A 296 -2.19 10.77 18.00
C ILE A 296 -3.25 11.49 18.83
N TRP A 297 -3.04 11.60 20.14
CA TRP A 297 -4.01 12.22 21.03
C TRP A 297 -4.01 13.74 20.90
N ASP A 298 -5.19 14.34 20.82
CA ASP A 298 -5.44 15.75 20.52
C ASP A 298 -4.45 16.73 21.18
N GLU A 299 -3.46 17.19 20.38
CA GLU A 299 -2.50 18.23 20.77
C GLU A 299 -3.13 19.62 20.70
N VAL A 300 -3.90 19.87 19.64
CA VAL A 300 -4.67 21.10 19.44
C VAL A 300 -6.09 20.89 19.96
N ARG A 301 -6.49 21.66 20.97
CA ARG A 301 -7.79 21.55 21.62
C ARG A 301 -8.57 22.84 21.49
N ASP A 302 -9.77 22.74 20.96
CA ASP A 302 -10.78 23.78 21.03
C ASP A 302 -11.93 23.33 21.95
N ARG A 303 -12.64 24.28 22.55
CA ARG A 303 -13.74 23.98 23.49
C ARG A 303 -15.00 23.47 22.78
N GLN A 304 -15.18 23.83 21.52
CA GLN A 304 -16.38 23.59 20.72
C GLN A 304 -16.09 22.93 19.36
N ARG A 305 -14.81 22.87 18.97
CA ARG A 305 -14.11 22.31 17.79
C ARG A 305 -13.37 20.98 17.96
N GLN A 306 -13.56 19.97 17.10
CA GLN A 306 -12.49 18.97 16.86
C GLN A 306 -11.57 19.55 15.79
N ASN A 307 -10.27 19.29 15.86
CA ASN A 307 -9.38 19.54 14.74
C ASN A 307 -9.53 18.40 13.70
N PRO A 308 -10.14 18.64 12.52
CA PRO A 308 -10.34 17.59 11.52
C PRO A 308 -9.03 17.17 10.81
N LEU A 309 -7.96 17.96 10.93
CA LEU A 309 -6.62 17.64 10.44
C LEU A 309 -5.78 16.89 11.47
N ALA A 310 -6.28 16.64 12.68
CA ALA A 310 -5.56 15.86 13.67
C ALA A 310 -5.24 14.44 13.17
N SER A 311 -4.24 13.80 13.78
CA SER A 311 -3.93 12.39 13.50
C SER A 311 -5.08 11.47 13.92
N LEU A 312 -5.82 11.82 14.98
CA LEU A 312 -7.02 11.11 15.41
C LEU A 312 -8.26 11.99 15.22
N VAL A 313 -9.24 11.48 14.49
CA VAL A 313 -10.54 12.10 14.28
C VAL A 313 -11.65 11.18 14.76
N ARG A 314 -12.65 11.77 15.40
CA ARG A 314 -13.88 11.11 15.83
C ARG A 314 -14.97 11.41 14.82
N LEU A 315 -15.54 10.36 14.23
CA LEU A 315 -16.54 10.43 13.17
C LEU A 315 -17.91 10.01 13.69
N ALA A 316 -18.93 10.78 13.30
CA ALA A 316 -20.34 10.47 13.56
C ALA A 316 -21.12 10.43 12.24
N ASN A 317 -22.23 9.68 12.20
CA ASN A 317 -23.02 9.49 10.98
C ASN A 317 -23.89 10.70 10.60
N SER A 318 -24.10 11.65 11.52
CA SER A 318 -24.63 12.99 11.26
C SER A 318 -24.33 13.89 12.45
N SER A 319 -24.19 15.20 12.21
CA SER A 319 -24.18 16.21 13.26
C SER A 319 -25.42 16.03 14.14
N ALA A 320 -25.24 15.56 15.37
CA ALA A 320 -26.33 15.52 16.33
C ALA A 320 -26.92 16.94 16.44
N GLU A 321 -28.21 17.07 16.13
CA GLU A 321 -29.01 18.28 16.39
C GLU A 321 -28.89 18.73 17.85
#